data_AF-A0A7C3N612-F1
#
_entry.id   AF-A0A7C3N612-F1
#
_cell.length_a   1.000
_cell.length_b   1.000
_cell.length_c   1.000
_cell.angle_alpha   90.00
_cell.angle_beta   90.00
_cell.angle_gamma   90.00
#
_symmetry.space_group_name_H-M   'P 1'
#
loop_
_entity.id
_entity.type
_entity.pdbx_description
1 polymer ?
#
loop_
_entity_poly.entity_id
_entity_poly.type
_entity_poly.pdbx_seq_one_letter_code
_entity_poly.pdbx_strand_id
1 'polypeptide(L)'
;MIIRFFIKPLKENINFFETFQHETTHMFFAFITFKNIYSFKASSNSGGLIKTEKINPIVALSPYTIPLFSLFFILLTFIVKEKYLGILFFFSGFFFAQFLSATVKDTLFVKQPDLERYPFISYIIILISLFFFIFFFYFFITYGNNLFYIIPKSTFYLLFSK
;
A
#
# COMPACT_ATOMS: atom_id res chain seq x y z
N MET A 1 16.12 4.83 -32.06
CA MET A 1 16.86 3.62 -31.59
C MET A 1 17.40 3.80 -30.17
N ILE A 2 18.07 4.92 -29.86
CA ILE A 2 18.61 5.24 -28.51
C ILE A 2 17.54 5.31 -27.42
N ILE A 3 16.38 5.91 -27.70
CA ILE A 3 15.26 6.03 -26.74
C ILE A 3 14.74 4.66 -26.28
N ARG A 4 14.70 3.65 -27.16
CA ARG A 4 14.26 2.28 -26.80
C ARG A 4 15.25 1.56 -25.87
N PHE A 5 16.53 1.92 -25.95
CA PHE A 5 17.59 1.33 -25.11
C PHE A 5 17.45 1.71 -23.64
N PHE A 6 16.97 2.93 -23.35
CA PHE A 6 16.71 3.38 -21.98
C PHE A 6 15.30 3.02 -21.48
N ILE A 7 14.29 2.96 -22.36
CA ILE A 7 12.90 2.66 -21.96
C ILE A 7 12.74 1.21 -21.50
N LYS A 8 13.39 0.25 -22.17
CA LYS A 8 13.25 -1.17 -21.84
C LYS A 8 13.73 -1.51 -20.41
N PRO A 9 14.96 -1.16 -19.98
CA PRO A 9 15.42 -1.44 -18.63
C PRO A 9 14.61 -0.66 -17.59
N LEU A 10 14.17 0.56 -17.90
CA LEU A 10 13.30 1.32 -17.01
C LEU A 10 11.97 0.60 -16.76
N LYS A 11 11.33 0.09 -17.83
CA LYS A 11 10.07 -0.67 -17.72
C LYS A 11 10.27 -1.96 -16.90
N GLU A 12 11.36 -2.69 -17.14
CA GLU A 12 11.68 -3.91 -16.40
C GLU A 12 11.89 -3.61 -14.91
N ASN A 13 12.58 -2.53 -14.58
CA ASN A 13 12.79 -2.09 -13.20
C ASN A 13 11.48 -1.66 -12.52
N ILE A 14 10.59 -0.95 -13.24
CA ILE A 14 9.27 -0.58 -12.73
C ILE A 14 8.44 -1.84 -12.43
N ASN A 15 8.38 -2.77 -13.37
CA ASN A 15 7.65 -4.04 -13.19
C ASN A 15 8.21 -4.85 -12.03
N PHE A 16 9.54 -4.93 -11.91
CA PHE A 16 10.20 -5.58 -10.77
C PHE A 16 9.80 -4.91 -9.47
N PHE A 17 9.84 -3.58 -9.42
CA PHE A 17 9.57 -2.84 -8.20
C PHE A 17 8.10 -2.92 -7.78
N GLU A 18 7.17 -2.91 -8.74
CA GLU A 18 5.75 -3.18 -8.50
C GLU A 18 5.55 -4.58 -7.89
N THR A 19 6.14 -5.61 -8.51
CA THR A 19 6.10 -6.99 -8.00
C THR A 19 6.75 -7.11 -6.62
N PHE A 20 7.89 -6.44 -6.42
CA PHE A 20 8.60 -6.44 -5.15
C PHE A 20 7.75 -5.83 -4.03
N GLN A 21 7.10 -4.69 -4.28
CA GLN A 21 6.21 -4.07 -3.29
C GLN A 21 5.01 -4.96 -2.96
N HIS A 22 4.43 -5.61 -3.97
CA HIS A 22 3.32 -6.54 -3.84
C HIS A 22 3.67 -7.67 -2.87
N GLU A 23 4.73 -8.42 -3.18
CA GLU A 23 5.18 -9.55 -2.36
C GLU A 23 5.69 -9.10 -0.99
N THR A 24 6.31 -7.91 -0.90
CA THR A 24 6.80 -7.36 0.37
C THR A 24 5.63 -7.06 1.30
N THR A 25 4.50 -6.61 0.75
CA THR A 25 3.30 -6.34 1.54
C THR A 25 2.70 -7.64 2.08
N HIS A 26 2.60 -8.69 1.26
CA HIS A 26 2.23 -10.01 1.76
C HIS A 26 3.18 -10.51 2.86
N MET A 27 4.49 -10.37 2.66
CA MET A 27 5.51 -10.79 3.62
C MET A 27 5.37 -10.05 4.96
N PHE A 28 5.17 -8.73 4.92
CA PHE A 28 4.95 -7.90 6.11
C PHE A 28 3.71 -8.36 6.88
N PHE A 29 2.60 -8.59 6.17
CA PHE A 29 1.36 -9.05 6.81
C PHE A 29 1.46 -10.49 7.32
N ALA A 30 2.19 -11.36 6.63
CA ALA A 30 2.50 -12.71 7.12
C ALA A 30 3.29 -12.63 8.43
N PHE A 31 4.30 -11.76 8.50
CA PHE A 31 5.11 -11.56 9.69
C PHE A 31 4.29 -11.07 10.90
N ILE A 32 3.50 -10.00 10.74
CA ILE A 32 2.70 -9.46 11.86
C ILE A 32 1.52 -10.37 12.26
N THR A 33 1.12 -11.29 11.38
CA THR A 33 0.13 -12.34 11.69
C THR A 33 0.77 -13.65 12.13
N PHE A 34 2.06 -13.60 12.51
CA PHE A 34 2.86 -14.69 13.07
C PHE A 34 2.89 -15.94 12.19
N LYS A 35 2.99 -15.75 10.87
CA LYS A 35 3.17 -16.84 9.90
C LYS A 35 4.65 -17.05 9.59
N ASN A 36 5.03 -18.33 9.48
CA ASN A 36 6.37 -18.71 9.05
C ASN A 36 6.54 -18.43 7.56
N ILE A 37 7.61 -17.71 7.20
CA ILE A 37 7.94 -17.33 5.83
C ILE A 37 9.14 -18.16 5.37
N TYR A 38 8.92 -19.00 4.36
CA TYR A 38 9.93 -19.95 3.87
C TYR A 38 10.70 -19.43 2.66
N SER A 39 10.08 -18.59 1.83
CA SER A 39 10.76 -17.97 0.70
C SER A 39 10.07 -16.70 0.22
N PHE A 40 10.86 -15.79 -0.32
CA PHE A 40 10.40 -14.57 -0.98
C PHE A 40 11.07 -14.50 -2.36
N LYS A 41 10.28 -14.21 -3.41
CA LYS A 41 10.78 -14.01 -4.77
C LYS A 41 9.99 -12.88 -5.44
N ALA A 42 10.72 -11.96 -6.09
CA ALA A 42 10.15 -10.96 -6.98
C ALA A 42 10.94 -10.94 -8.29
N SER A 43 10.27 -10.74 -9.42
CA SER A 43 10.86 -10.74 -10.75
C SER A 43 10.15 -9.74 -11.66
N SER A 44 10.89 -9.08 -12.55
CA SER A 44 10.33 -8.16 -13.54
C SER A 44 9.42 -8.84 -14.57
N ASN A 45 9.66 -10.13 -14.83
CA ASN A 45 9.09 -10.83 -15.99
C ASN A 45 8.29 -12.09 -15.61
N SER A 46 8.55 -12.67 -14.43
CA SER A 46 7.92 -13.93 -14.01
C SER A 46 6.99 -13.77 -12.81
N GLY A 47 6.60 -12.54 -12.46
CA GLY A 47 5.81 -12.23 -11.28
C GLY A 47 6.55 -12.46 -9.96
N GLY A 48 5.78 -12.54 -8.88
CA GLY A 48 6.26 -12.70 -7.52
C GLY A 48 5.72 -13.98 -6.87
N LEU A 49 6.34 -14.35 -5.75
CA LEU A 49 5.83 -15.41 -4.88
C LEU A 49 6.40 -15.25 -3.47
N ILE A 50 5.52 -15.18 -2.48
CA ILE A 50 5.84 -15.58 -1.11
C ILE A 50 5.40 -17.02 -0.83
N LYS A 51 6.26 -17.81 -0.18
CA LYS A 51 5.87 -19.09 0.43
C LYS A 51 5.78 -18.88 1.92
N THR A 52 4.58 -19.00 2.46
CA THR A 52 4.28 -18.86 3.87
C THR A 52 3.43 -20.02 4.35
N GLU A 53 3.47 -20.29 5.64
CA GLU A 53 2.44 -21.08 6.29
C GLU A 53 1.06 -20.43 6.05
N LYS A 54 0.09 -21.24 5.57
CA LYS A 54 -1.33 -20.90 5.33
C LYS A 54 -1.62 -19.40 5.15
N ILE A 55 -1.81 -18.99 3.90
CA ILE A 55 -2.30 -17.65 3.56
C ILE A 55 -3.75 -17.50 4.03
N ASN A 56 -4.01 -16.48 4.84
CA ASN A 56 -5.35 -16.04 5.26
C ASN A 56 -5.78 -14.81 4.44
N PRO A 57 -7.04 -14.35 4.53
CA PRO A 57 -7.50 -13.18 3.78
C PRO A 57 -6.72 -11.89 4.08
N ILE A 58 -6.25 -11.71 5.31
CA ILE A 58 -5.47 -10.52 5.71
C ILE A 58 -4.17 -10.47 4.90
N VAL A 59 -3.43 -11.58 4.84
CA VAL A 59 -2.19 -11.68 4.06
C VAL A 59 -2.50 -11.57 2.58
N ALA A 60 -3.46 -12.35 2.06
CA ALA A 60 -3.81 -12.37 0.64
C ALA A 60 -4.25 -10.99 0.12
N LEU A 61 -5.02 -10.24 0.90
CA LEU A 61 -5.59 -8.96 0.45
C LEU A 61 -4.74 -7.75 0.80
N SER A 62 -3.68 -7.94 1.59
CA SER A 62 -2.84 -6.83 2.07
C SER A 62 -2.27 -5.94 0.96
N PRO A 63 -1.78 -6.45 -0.20
CA PRO A 63 -1.19 -5.58 -1.22
C PRO A 63 -2.20 -4.70 -1.95
N TYR A 64 -3.48 -5.11 -1.96
CA TYR A 64 -4.57 -4.37 -2.60
C TYR A 64 -5.30 -3.42 -1.64
N THR A 65 -5.06 -3.59 -0.34
CA THR A 65 -5.77 -2.84 0.69
C THR A 65 -4.87 -1.82 1.36
N ILE A 66 -3.60 -2.14 1.58
CA ILE A 66 -2.70 -1.33 2.41
C ILE A 66 -1.58 -0.71 1.56
N PRO A 67 -1.50 0.63 1.44
CA PRO A 67 -0.41 1.31 0.76
C PRO A 67 0.85 1.34 1.64
N LEU A 68 1.43 0.17 1.93
CA LEU A 68 2.46 -0.04 2.96
C LEU A 68 3.64 0.94 2.83
N PHE A 69 4.19 1.10 1.62
CA PHE A 69 5.32 2.01 1.39
C PHE A 69 4.94 3.47 1.62
N SER A 70 3.74 3.87 1.21
CA SER A 70 3.26 5.24 1.47
C SER A 70 3.11 5.50 2.98
N LEU A 71 2.53 4.55 3.71
CA LEU A 71 2.40 4.63 5.16
C LEU A 71 3.75 4.65 5.87
N PHE A 72 4.73 3.90 5.38
CA PHE A 72 6.09 3.96 5.91
C PHE A 72 6.66 5.39 5.86
N PHE A 73 6.53 6.10 4.73
CA PHE A 73 6.99 7.49 4.63
C PHE A 73 6.18 8.46 5.49
N ILE A 74 4.87 8.23 5.66
CA ILE A 74 4.04 8.99 6.63
C ILE A 74 4.56 8.78 8.05
N LEU A 75 4.85 7.54 8.46
CA LEU A 75 5.34 7.25 9.81
C LEU A 75 6.70 7.91 10.08
N LEU A 76 7.56 8.05 9.06
CA LEU A 76 8.82 8.78 9.21
C LEU A 76 8.63 10.27 9.53
N THR A 77 7.49 10.87 9.16
CA THR A 77 7.22 12.30 9.44
C THR A 77 7.15 12.63 10.94
N PHE A 78 6.91 11.63 11.79
CA PHE A 78 6.85 11.83 13.25
C PHE A 78 8.22 11.97 13.91
N ILE A 79 9.29 11.49 13.26
CA ILE A 79 10.63 11.43 13.84
C ILE A 79 11.65 12.26 13.06
N VAL A 80 11.34 12.64 11.83
CA VAL A 80 12.21 13.41 10.97
C VAL A 80 11.99 14.92 11.15
N LYS A 81 13.08 15.71 11.07
CA LYS A 81 13.04 17.17 11.19
C LYS A 81 12.17 17.82 10.11
N GLU A 82 11.50 18.92 10.47
CA GLU A 82 10.56 19.65 9.62
C GLU A 82 11.08 19.95 8.20
N LYS A 83 12.35 20.33 8.08
CA LYS A 83 12.99 20.66 6.78
C LYS A 83 12.99 19.51 5.75
N TYR A 84 12.80 18.26 6.18
CA TYR A 84 12.74 17.10 5.29
C TYR A 84 11.32 16.58 5.06
N LEU A 85 10.30 17.17 5.70
CA LEU A 85 8.91 16.69 5.59
C LEU A 85 8.40 16.73 4.14
N GLY A 86 8.74 17.78 3.38
CA GLY A 86 8.36 17.88 1.97
C GLY A 86 8.84 16.68 1.13
N ILE A 87 10.04 16.17 1.41
CA ILE A 87 10.59 15.00 0.72
C ILE A 87 9.82 13.73 1.12
N LEU A 88 9.52 13.56 2.40
CA LEU A 88 8.74 12.42 2.88
C LEU A 88 7.32 12.43 2.31
N PHE A 89 6.66 13.59 2.26
CA PHE A 89 5.35 13.75 1.64
C PHE A 89 5.38 13.44 0.14
N PHE A 90 6.42 13.87 -0.57
CA PHE A 90 6.60 13.53 -1.98
C PHE A 90 6.66 12.00 -2.18
N PHE A 91 7.52 11.31 -1.42
CA PHE A 91 7.62 9.85 -1.52
C PHE A 91 6.32 9.16 -1.12
N SER A 92 5.69 9.60 -0.03
CA SER A 92 4.40 9.07 0.41
C SER A 92 3.34 9.19 -0.70
N GLY A 93 3.19 10.36 -1.32
CA GLY A 93 2.26 10.57 -2.42
C GLY A 93 2.61 9.75 -3.66
N PHE A 94 3.90 9.65 -4.00
CA PHE A 94 4.39 8.82 -5.10
C PHE A 94 4.02 7.34 -4.90
N PHE A 95 4.32 6.77 -3.72
CA PHE A 95 3.98 5.39 -3.41
C PHE A 95 2.48 5.15 -3.29
N PHE A 96 1.71 6.16 -2.87
CA PHE A 96 0.25 6.05 -2.85
C PHE A 96 -0.33 6.00 -4.27
N ALA A 97 0.16 6.86 -5.17
CA ALA A 97 -0.24 6.83 -6.58
C ALA A 97 0.14 5.49 -7.25
N GLN A 98 1.33 4.96 -6.94
CA GLN A 98 1.76 3.65 -7.40
C GLN A 98 0.84 2.54 -6.88
N PHE A 99 0.51 2.54 -5.59
CA PHE A 99 -0.43 1.59 -4.99
C PHE A 99 -1.82 1.64 -5.65
N LEU A 100 -2.34 2.85 -5.91
CA LEU A 100 -3.63 3.01 -6.60
C LEU A 100 -3.57 2.44 -8.01
N SER A 101 -2.51 2.76 -8.77
CA SER A 101 -2.31 2.24 -10.12
C SER A 101 -2.20 0.72 -10.15
N ALA A 102 -1.43 0.14 -9.23
CA ALA A 102 -1.25 -1.32 -9.12
C ALA A 102 -2.57 -2.00 -8.73
N THR A 103 -3.28 -1.48 -7.72
CA THR A 103 -4.58 -2.02 -7.29
C THR A 103 -5.61 -1.97 -8.41
N VAL A 104 -5.72 -0.87 -9.16
CA VAL A 104 -6.63 -0.77 -10.32
C VAL A 104 -6.24 -1.75 -11.42
N LYS A 105 -4.94 -1.85 -11.74
CA LYS A 105 -4.42 -2.80 -12.71
C LYS A 105 -4.77 -4.24 -12.34
N ASP A 106 -4.52 -4.61 -11.09
CA ASP A 106 -4.69 -5.97 -10.59
C ASP A 106 -6.16 -6.37 -10.36
N THR A 107 -7.05 -5.41 -10.15
CA THR A 107 -8.48 -5.69 -9.97
C THR A 107 -9.27 -5.71 -11.27
N LEU A 108 -8.90 -4.85 -12.24
CA LEU A 108 -9.67 -4.68 -13.48
C LEU A 108 -9.07 -5.40 -14.69
N PHE A 109 -7.74 -5.55 -14.74
CA PHE A 109 -7.04 -5.97 -15.95
C PHE A 109 -6.23 -7.26 -15.80
N VAL A 110 -5.88 -7.63 -14.57
CA VAL A 110 -5.10 -8.84 -14.28
C VAL A 110 -5.92 -9.79 -13.41
N LYS A 111 -5.78 -11.09 -13.63
CA LYS A 111 -6.37 -12.11 -12.75
C LYS A 111 -5.32 -12.56 -11.75
N GLN A 112 -5.35 -11.98 -10.56
CA GLN A 112 -4.43 -12.33 -9.49
C GLN A 112 -4.96 -13.53 -8.69
N PRO A 113 -4.13 -14.56 -8.42
CA PRO A 113 -4.53 -15.73 -7.65
C PRO A 113 -5.09 -15.40 -6.25
N ASP A 114 -4.58 -14.34 -5.62
CA ASP A 114 -5.02 -13.90 -4.29
C ASP A 114 -6.47 -13.39 -4.28
N LEU A 115 -6.88 -12.69 -5.34
CA LEU A 115 -8.25 -12.19 -5.52
C LEU A 115 -9.21 -13.33 -5.87
N GLU A 116 -8.77 -14.27 -6.72
CA GLU A 116 -9.55 -15.46 -7.09
C GLU A 116 -9.83 -16.38 -5.91
N ARG A 117 -8.96 -16.36 -4.89
CA ARG A 117 -9.16 -17.13 -3.65
C ARG A 117 -10.34 -16.63 -2.82
N TYR A 118 -10.71 -15.35 -2.93
CA TYR A 118 -11.75 -14.71 -2.13
C TYR A 118 -12.63 -13.74 -2.95
N PRO A 119 -13.27 -14.17 -4.05
CA PRO A 119 -13.70 -13.28 -5.12
C PRO A 119 -14.65 -12.17 -4.68
N PHE A 120 -15.78 -12.48 -4.03
CA PHE A 120 -16.77 -11.44 -3.67
C PHE A 120 -16.33 -10.53 -2.53
N ILE A 121 -15.67 -11.08 -1.51
CA ILE A 121 -15.26 -10.34 -0.31
C ILE A 121 -14.08 -9.42 -0.63
N SER A 122 -13.18 -9.83 -1.53
CA SER A 122 -11.99 -9.07 -1.89
C SER A 122 -12.32 -7.68 -2.45
N TYR A 123 -13.20 -7.59 -3.45
CA TYR A 123 -13.51 -6.31 -4.10
C TYR A 123 -14.15 -5.31 -3.15
N ILE A 124 -15.03 -5.76 -2.26
CA ILE A 124 -15.69 -4.90 -1.26
C ILE A 124 -14.64 -4.36 -0.28
N ILE A 125 -13.78 -5.23 0.25
CA ILE A 125 -12.72 -4.80 1.19
C ILE A 125 -11.76 -3.84 0.52
N ILE A 126 -11.36 -4.11 -0.73
CA ILE A 126 -10.48 -3.22 -1.50
C ILE A 126 -11.12 -1.85 -1.68
N LEU A 127 -12.39 -1.78 -2.08
CA LEU A 127 -13.09 -0.51 -2.27
C LEU A 127 -13.19 0.30 -0.97
N ILE A 128 -13.55 -0.35 0.14
CA ILE A 128 -13.58 0.27 1.46
C ILE A 128 -12.19 0.81 1.83
N SER A 129 -11.15 0.01 1.58
CA SER A 129 -9.77 0.38 1.89
C SER A 129 -9.31 1.58 1.07
N LEU A 130 -9.59 1.60 -0.24
CA LEU A 130 -9.27 2.73 -1.11
C LEU A 130 -9.96 4.00 -0.65
N PHE A 131 -11.26 3.93 -0.32
CA PHE A 131 -11.99 5.07 0.24
C PHE A 131 -11.33 5.55 1.53
N PHE A 132 -11.08 4.64 2.47
CA PHE A 132 -10.46 4.96 3.75
C PHE A 132 -9.11 5.67 3.55
N PHE A 133 -8.21 5.12 2.72
CA PHE A 133 -6.89 5.72 2.53
C PHE A 133 -6.94 7.04 1.78
N ILE A 134 -7.81 7.22 0.79
CA ILE A 134 -7.99 8.53 0.13
C ILE A 134 -8.37 9.59 1.16
N PHE A 135 -9.36 9.31 2.01
CA PHE A 135 -9.75 10.23 3.08
C PHE A 135 -8.63 10.44 4.09
N PHE A 136 -7.98 9.37 4.54
CA PHE A 136 -6.85 9.45 5.46
C PHE A 136 -5.75 10.38 4.93
N PHE A 137 -5.32 10.22 3.68
CA PHE A 137 -4.29 11.07 3.08
C PHE A 137 -4.77 12.52 2.90
N TYR A 138 -6.01 12.73 2.47
CA TYR A 138 -6.59 14.07 2.38
C TYR A 138 -6.57 14.80 3.74
N PHE A 139 -7.05 14.12 4.78
CA PHE A 139 -7.06 14.69 6.13
C PHE A 139 -5.64 14.85 6.69
N PHE A 140 -4.72 13.92 6.43
CA PHE A 140 -3.35 14.02 6.92
C PHE A 140 -2.59 15.18 6.27
N ILE A 141 -2.79 15.43 4.97
CA ILE A 141 -2.22 16.60 4.29
C ILE A 141 -2.79 17.91 4.87
N THR A 142 -4.09 17.91 5.21
CA THR A 142 -4.77 19.11 5.71
C THR A 142 -4.40 19.44 7.16
N TYR A 143 -4.29 18.44 8.03
CA TYR A 143 -4.15 18.63 9.48
C TYR A 143 -2.78 18.19 10.02
N GLY A 144 -1.95 17.54 9.20
CA GLY A 144 -0.67 16.98 9.62
C GLY A 144 -0.80 16.02 10.81
N ASN A 145 0.18 16.06 11.71
CA ASN A 145 0.17 15.24 12.93
C ASN A 145 -0.97 15.61 13.90
N ASN A 146 -1.52 16.83 13.80
CA ASN A 146 -2.64 17.25 14.63
C ASN A 146 -3.93 16.49 14.33
N LEU A 147 -4.02 15.81 13.18
CA LEU A 147 -5.12 14.92 12.81
C LEU A 147 -5.54 14.01 13.98
N PHE A 148 -4.57 13.36 14.61
CA PHE A 148 -4.80 12.39 15.68
C PHE A 148 -5.33 13.02 16.97
N TYR A 149 -5.24 14.33 17.11
CA TYR A 149 -5.80 15.07 18.24
C TYR A 149 -7.13 15.76 17.88
N ILE A 150 -7.22 16.36 16.69
CA ILE A 150 -8.38 17.12 16.24
C ILE A 150 -9.61 16.23 16.05
N ILE A 151 -9.45 15.05 15.43
CA ILE A 151 -10.60 14.18 15.13
C ILE A 151 -11.25 13.65 16.43
N PRO A 152 -10.50 13.07 17.39
CA PRO A 152 -11.11 12.63 18.65
C PRO A 152 -11.73 13.78 19.44
N LYS A 153 -11.04 14.93 19.52
CA LYS A 153 -11.54 16.10 20.26
C LYS A 153 -12.85 16.61 19.65
N SER A 154 -12.88 16.87 18.34
CA SER A 154 -14.09 17.37 17.65
C SER A 154 -15.25 16.37 17.73
N THR A 155 -14.97 15.07 17.60
CA THR A 155 -15.98 14.01 17.74
C THR A 155 -16.55 13.96 19.15
N PHE A 156 -15.70 14.06 20.17
CA PHE A 156 -16.12 14.12 21.57
C PHE A 156 -17.03 15.33 21.83
N TYR A 157 -16.65 16.52 21.37
CA TYR A 157 -17.51 17.69 21.49
C TYR A 157 -18.87 17.45 20.81
N LEU A 158 -18.91 16.98 19.56
CA LEU A 158 -20.17 16.73 18.84
C LEU A 158 -21.08 15.69 19.51
N LEU A 159 -20.51 14.64 20.12
CA LEU A 159 -21.27 13.57 20.78
C LEU A 159 -21.81 13.98 22.16
N PHE A 160 -21.08 14.83 22.90
CA PHE A 160 -21.38 15.17 24.29
C PHE A 160 -21.81 16.64 24.50
N SER A 161 -21.86 17.45 23.44
CA SER A 161 -22.40 18.82 23.47
C SER A 161 -23.86 18.91 23.00
N LYS A 162 -24.58 17.78 22.96
CA LYS A 162 -26.04 17.72 22.90
C LYS A 162 -26.59 17.40 24.27
#